data_AF-G7ZU81-F1
#
_entry.id   AF-G7ZU81-F1
#
_cell.length_a   1.000
_cell.length_b   1.000
_cell.length_c   1.000
_cell.angle_alpha   90.00
_cell.angle_beta   90.00
_cell.angle_gamma   90.00
#
_symmetry.space_group_name_H-M   'P 1'
#
loop_
_entity.id
_entity.type
_entity.pdbx_description
1 polymer ?
#
loop_
_entity_poly.entity_id
_entity_poly.type
_entity_poly.pdbx_seq_one_letter_code
_entity_poly.pdbx_strand_id
1 'polypeptide(L)'
;MKIIIFRVLTFFFVIFSVNVVAKEFTLDFSTAKTYVDSLNVIRSAIGTPLQTISSGGTSLLMIDSGTGDNLFAVDVRGIDPEEGRFNNLRLIVERNNLYVTGFVNRTNNVFYRFADFSHVTFPGTTAVTLSGDSSYTTLQRVAGISRTGMQINRHSLTTSYLDLMSHSGTSLTQSVARAMLRFVTVTAEALRFRQIQRGFRTTLDDLSG
;
A
#
# COMPACT_ATOMS: atom_id res chain seq x y z
N MET A 1 -13.42 45.96 -23.35
CA MET A 1 -12.22 45.79 -22.50
C MET A 1 -12.43 44.84 -21.31
N LYS A 2 -13.55 44.89 -20.58
CA LYS A 2 -13.83 43.99 -19.42
C LYS A 2 -13.91 42.48 -19.75
N ILE A 3 -14.37 42.10 -20.94
CA ILE A 3 -14.57 40.69 -21.34
C ILE A 3 -13.25 39.97 -21.66
N ILE A 4 -12.23 40.71 -22.14
CA ILE A 4 -10.91 40.13 -22.48
C ILE A 4 -10.12 39.81 -21.21
N ILE A 5 -10.19 40.68 -20.19
CA ILE A 5 -9.55 40.47 -18.89
C ILE A 5 -10.13 39.24 -18.18
N PHE A 6 -11.45 39.02 -18.26
CA PHE A 6 -12.10 37.86 -17.64
C PHE A 6 -11.64 36.53 -18.28
N ARG A 7 -11.54 36.47 -19.61
CA ARG A 7 -11.07 35.27 -20.32
C ARG A 7 -9.59 34.94 -20.07
N VAL A 8 -8.74 35.95 -19.92
CA VAL A 8 -7.32 35.73 -19.58
C VAL A 8 -7.17 35.23 -18.13
N LEU A 9 -7.98 35.73 -17.20
CA LEU A 9 -8.00 35.25 -15.81
C LEU A 9 -8.52 33.80 -15.67
N THR A 10 -9.52 33.40 -16.46
CA THR A 10 -9.99 32.00 -16.45
C THR A 10 -8.94 31.05 -17.03
N PHE A 11 -8.21 31.48 -18.06
CA PHE A 11 -7.13 30.68 -18.64
C PHE A 11 -5.93 30.53 -17.69
N PHE A 12 -5.62 31.58 -16.92
CA PHE A 12 -4.54 31.56 -15.93
C PHE A 12 -4.85 30.68 -14.71
N PHE A 13 -6.13 30.60 -14.30
CA PHE A 13 -6.56 29.71 -13.21
C PHE A 13 -6.57 28.23 -13.60
N VAL A 14 -6.74 27.90 -14.88
CA VAL A 14 -6.68 26.49 -15.35
C VAL A 14 -5.24 25.96 -15.39
N ILE A 15 -4.25 26.83 -15.63
CA ILE A 15 -2.83 26.43 -15.78
C ILE A 15 -2.14 26.17 -14.42
N PHE A 16 -2.65 26.72 -13.31
CA PHE A 16 -2.11 26.50 -11.96
C PHE A 16 -2.91 25.50 -11.12
N SER A 17 -3.58 24.55 -11.77
CA SER A 17 -3.99 23.33 -11.07
C SER A 17 -2.74 22.51 -10.80
N VAL A 18 -2.06 22.77 -9.68
CA VAL A 18 -1.11 21.81 -9.12
C VAL A 18 -1.90 20.53 -8.87
N ASN A 19 -1.82 19.58 -9.79
CA ASN A 19 -2.23 18.22 -9.53
C ASN A 19 -1.33 17.77 -8.38
N VAL A 20 -1.90 17.72 -7.18
CA VAL A 20 -1.25 17.13 -6.03
C VAL A 20 -1.13 15.64 -6.34
N VAL A 21 0.02 15.25 -6.88
CA VAL A 21 0.31 13.86 -7.24
C VAL A 21 0.65 13.13 -5.95
N ALA A 22 -0.24 12.23 -5.52
CA ALA A 22 0.03 11.38 -4.38
C ALA A 22 1.38 10.66 -4.56
N LYS A 23 2.21 10.64 -3.51
CA LYS A 23 3.51 9.95 -3.57
C LYS A 23 3.33 8.48 -3.92
N GLU A 24 4.14 8.00 -4.84
CA GLU A 24 4.16 6.59 -5.27
C GLU A 24 5.49 5.95 -4.89
N PHE A 25 5.43 4.77 -4.29
CA PHE A 25 6.59 3.96 -3.93
C PHE A 25 6.47 2.57 -4.53
N THR A 26 7.59 1.90 -4.72
CA THR A 26 7.65 0.48 -5.08
C THR A 26 8.05 -0.33 -3.86
N LEU A 27 7.37 -1.46 -3.64
CA LEU A 27 7.78 -2.50 -2.71
C LEU A 27 8.13 -3.76 -3.49
N ASP A 28 9.42 -4.01 -3.62
CA ASP A 28 9.96 -5.09 -4.43
C ASP A 28 10.22 -6.35 -3.59
N PHE A 29 9.50 -7.44 -3.88
CA PHE A 29 9.62 -8.73 -3.22
C PHE A 29 10.64 -9.67 -3.89
N SER A 30 11.43 -9.21 -4.86
CA SER A 30 12.33 -10.07 -5.64
C SER A 30 13.36 -10.78 -4.76
N THR A 31 13.98 -10.06 -3.82
CA THR A 31 14.96 -10.59 -2.87
C THR A 31 14.74 -9.98 -1.48
N ALA A 32 15.30 -10.58 -0.44
CA ALA A 32 15.30 -9.98 0.90
C ALA A 32 15.94 -8.59 0.90
N LYS A 33 16.98 -8.37 0.08
CA LYS A 33 17.65 -7.09 -0.05
C LYS A 33 16.73 -6.03 -0.64
N THR A 34 16.15 -6.28 -1.82
CA THR A 34 15.29 -5.30 -2.50
C THR A 34 14.04 -4.98 -1.69
N TYR A 35 13.49 -5.97 -0.97
CA TYR A 35 12.38 -5.77 -0.04
C TYR A 35 12.73 -4.84 1.11
N VAL A 36 13.86 -5.08 1.79
CA VAL A 36 14.32 -4.24 2.90
C VAL A 36 14.68 -2.83 2.44
N ASP A 37 15.35 -2.70 1.30
CA ASP A 37 15.73 -1.41 0.72
C ASP A 37 14.48 -0.60 0.37
N SER A 38 13.47 -1.23 -0.25
CA SER A 38 12.17 -0.61 -0.55
C SER A 38 11.48 -0.08 0.72
N LEU A 39 11.43 -0.87 1.79
CA LEU A 39 10.84 -0.42 3.06
C LEU A 39 11.62 0.76 3.66
N ASN A 40 12.95 0.77 3.56
CA ASN A 40 13.78 1.85 4.06
C ASN A 40 13.59 3.15 3.26
N VAL A 41 13.40 3.06 1.94
CA VAL A 41 13.07 4.21 1.09
C VAL A 41 11.75 4.83 1.55
N ILE A 42 10.70 4.02 1.72
CA ILE A 42 9.39 4.50 2.19
C ILE A 42 9.52 5.15 3.56
N ARG A 43 10.14 4.47 4.53
CA ARG A 43 10.34 4.98 5.90
C ARG A 43 11.06 6.32 5.93
N SER A 44 12.12 6.47 5.13
CA SER A 44 12.91 7.70 5.06
C SER A 44 12.14 8.86 4.42
N ALA A 45 11.20 8.54 3.52
CA ALA A 45 10.39 9.53 2.81
C ALA A 45 9.17 10.03 3.60
N ILE A 46 8.74 9.30 4.64
CA ILE A 46 7.54 9.62 5.44
C ILE A 46 7.84 9.84 6.93
N GLY A 47 9.07 9.60 7.37
CA GLY A 47 9.44 9.67 8.77
C GLY A 47 10.72 10.47 9.02
N THR A 48 10.78 11.09 10.19
CA THR A 48 11.95 11.81 10.69
C THR A 48 12.66 11.00 11.78
N PRO A 49 14.01 10.97 11.80
CA PRO A 49 14.74 10.22 12.80
C PRO A 49 14.69 10.89 14.17
N LEU A 50 14.31 10.12 15.18
CA LEU A 50 14.43 10.49 16.58
C LEU A 50 15.85 10.23 17.06
N GLN A 51 16.65 11.30 17.14
CA GLN A 51 18.06 11.20 17.57
C GLN A 51 18.20 10.60 18.98
N THR A 52 17.20 10.77 19.84
CA THR A 52 17.15 10.21 21.21
C THR A 52 17.17 8.68 21.23
N ILE A 53 16.72 8.02 20.17
CA ILE A 53 16.70 6.56 20.04
C ILE A 53 17.45 6.20 18.76
N SER A 54 18.78 6.29 18.85
CA SER A 54 19.70 6.01 17.75
C SER A 54 20.90 5.21 18.23
N SER A 55 21.21 4.11 17.55
CA SER A 55 22.40 3.29 17.82
C SER A 55 22.87 2.60 16.54
N GLY A 56 24.20 2.51 16.35
CA GLY A 56 24.80 1.83 15.19
C GLY A 56 24.34 2.37 13.84
N GLY A 57 24.13 3.69 13.72
CA GLY A 57 23.64 4.32 12.49
C GLY A 57 22.15 4.07 12.18
N THR A 58 21.41 3.44 13.08
CA THR A 58 19.96 3.21 12.94
C THR A 58 19.19 3.99 13.98
N SER A 59 18.24 4.83 13.55
CA SER A 59 17.33 5.57 14.43
C SER A 59 15.91 5.02 14.40
N LEU A 60 15.17 5.22 15.49
CA LEU A 60 13.72 5.16 15.47
C LEU A 60 13.20 6.32 14.60
N LEU A 61 12.19 6.05 13.78
CA LEU A 61 11.58 7.07 12.93
C LEU A 61 10.19 7.39 13.47
N MET A 62 9.87 8.68 13.55
CA MET A 62 8.52 9.18 13.82
C MET A 62 7.90 9.59 12.49
N ILE A 63 6.64 9.23 12.24
CA ILE A 63 5.92 9.69 11.03
C ILE A 63 5.89 11.22 11.05
N ASP A 64 6.29 11.84 9.94
CA ASP A 64 6.13 13.27 9.74
C ASP A 64 4.66 13.57 9.43
N SER A 65 3.90 13.84 10.49
CA SER A 65 2.48 14.17 10.43
C SER A 65 2.21 15.64 10.10
N GLY A 66 3.23 16.40 9.66
CA GLY A 66 3.09 17.77 9.18
C GLY A 66 2.19 17.91 7.94
N THR A 67 2.01 19.13 7.44
CA THR A 67 1.16 19.44 6.28
C THR A 67 1.67 18.74 5.01
N GLY A 68 0.85 17.86 4.42
CA GLY A 68 1.16 17.18 3.16
C GLY A 68 0.12 16.10 2.82
N ASP A 69 0.38 15.37 1.74
CA ASP A 69 -0.53 14.33 1.23
C ASP A 69 -0.83 13.27 2.28
N ASN A 70 -2.13 13.03 2.50
CA ASN A 70 -2.62 12.07 3.47
C ASN A 70 -2.51 10.62 3.00
N LEU A 71 -2.26 10.39 1.70
CA LEU A 71 -2.20 9.07 1.08
C LEU A 71 -0.91 8.90 0.27
N PHE A 72 -0.41 7.67 0.22
CA PHE A 72 0.60 7.27 -0.76
C PHE A 72 0.25 5.90 -1.35
N ALA A 73 0.73 5.66 -2.57
CA ALA A 73 0.60 4.39 -3.25
C ALA A 73 1.83 3.52 -3.05
N VAL A 74 1.62 2.22 -2.89
CA VAL A 74 2.68 1.21 -2.87
C VAL A 74 2.43 0.22 -4.01
N ASP A 75 3.25 0.29 -5.04
CA ASP A 75 3.28 -0.65 -6.15
C ASP A 75 3.97 -1.94 -5.73
N VAL A 76 3.24 -3.05 -5.81
CA VAL A 76 3.76 -4.37 -5.49
C VAL A 76 4.49 -4.93 -6.70
N ARG A 77 5.76 -5.31 -6.53
CA ARG A 77 6.65 -5.84 -7.57
C ARG A 77 7.43 -7.05 -7.09
N GLY A 78 8.00 -7.81 -8.01
CA GLY A 78 8.95 -8.87 -7.68
C GLY A 78 8.36 -10.05 -6.93
N ILE A 79 7.03 -10.24 -6.98
CA ILE A 79 6.40 -11.47 -6.48
C ILE A 79 6.95 -12.67 -7.27
N ASP A 80 7.03 -12.52 -8.58
CA ASP A 80 7.70 -13.44 -9.50
C ASP A 80 8.98 -12.78 -10.04
N PRO A 81 10.15 -13.07 -9.42
CA PRO A 81 11.41 -12.44 -9.78
C PRO A 81 11.97 -12.92 -11.13
N GLU A 82 11.55 -14.09 -11.62
CA GLU A 82 12.08 -14.71 -12.82
C GLU A 82 11.47 -14.09 -14.08
N GLU A 83 10.13 -14.02 -14.14
CA GLU A 83 9.42 -13.52 -15.33
C GLU A 83 8.99 -12.05 -15.20
N GLY A 84 9.17 -11.45 -14.02
CA GLY A 84 8.74 -10.07 -13.76
C GLY A 84 7.23 -9.90 -13.89
N ARG A 85 6.44 -10.92 -13.55
CA ARG A 85 4.98 -10.90 -13.57
C ARG A 85 4.40 -10.39 -12.25
N PHE A 86 3.08 -10.26 -12.22
CA PHE A 86 2.31 -9.87 -11.04
C PHE A 86 2.57 -8.42 -10.57
N ASN A 87 2.51 -7.46 -11.50
CA ASN A 87 2.84 -6.06 -11.29
C ASN A 87 1.64 -5.09 -11.37
N ASN A 88 0.40 -5.59 -11.29
CA ASN A 88 -0.81 -4.74 -11.42
C ASN A 88 -1.49 -4.45 -10.07
N LEU A 89 -0.91 -4.91 -8.97
CA LEU A 89 -1.40 -4.62 -7.63
C LEU A 89 -0.72 -3.36 -7.08
N ARG A 90 -1.55 -2.44 -6.59
CA ARG A 90 -1.13 -1.25 -5.85
C ARG A 90 -1.93 -1.16 -4.56
N LEU A 91 -1.27 -0.91 -3.43
CA LEU A 91 -1.93 -0.66 -2.15
C LEU A 91 -2.01 0.85 -1.90
N ILE A 92 -3.14 1.32 -1.40
CA ILE A 92 -3.32 2.74 -1.02
C ILE A 92 -3.25 2.86 0.50
N VAL A 93 -2.28 3.62 0.98
CA VAL A 93 -1.93 3.69 2.40
C VAL A 93 -2.12 5.10 2.91
N GLU A 94 -2.83 5.25 4.03
CA GLU A 94 -2.93 6.51 4.75
C GLU A 94 -1.63 6.78 5.51
N ARG A 95 -1.02 7.95 5.26
CA ARG A 95 0.34 8.26 5.71
C ARG A 95 0.48 8.33 7.22
N ASN A 96 -0.48 8.96 7.89
CA ASN A 96 -0.32 9.36 9.29
C ASN A 96 -0.40 8.17 10.27
N ASN A 97 -1.06 7.09 9.86
CA ASN A 97 -1.27 5.91 10.69
C ASN A 97 -0.86 4.61 10.00
N LEU A 98 -0.46 4.66 8.72
CA LEU A 98 -0.11 3.52 7.87
C LEU A 98 -1.27 2.52 7.64
N TYR A 99 -2.53 2.95 7.80
CA TYR A 99 -3.66 2.08 7.45
C TYR A 99 -3.72 1.86 5.96
N VAL A 100 -3.91 0.60 5.56
CA VAL A 100 -4.16 0.25 4.16
C VAL A 100 -5.65 0.48 3.90
N THR A 101 -5.95 1.54 3.16
CA THR A 101 -7.33 1.96 2.86
C THR A 101 -7.99 1.05 1.81
N GLY A 102 -7.19 0.31 1.04
CA GLY A 102 -7.65 -0.64 0.04
C GLY A 102 -6.56 -0.99 -0.97
N PHE A 103 -6.97 -1.55 -2.10
CA PHE A 103 -6.09 -1.93 -3.20
C PHE A 103 -6.63 -1.47 -4.56
N VAL A 104 -5.73 -1.16 -5.48
CA VAL A 104 -6.01 -0.81 -6.86
C VAL A 104 -5.59 -1.97 -7.75
N ASN A 105 -6.52 -2.41 -8.60
CA ASN A 105 -6.20 -3.22 -9.75
C ASN A 105 -5.86 -2.30 -10.93
N ARG A 106 -4.59 -2.25 -11.31
CA ARG A 106 -4.13 -1.35 -12.38
C ARG A 106 -4.44 -1.84 -13.79
N THR A 107 -4.97 -3.07 -13.94
CA THR A 107 -5.46 -3.54 -15.24
C THR A 107 -6.73 -2.81 -15.66
N ASN A 108 -7.59 -2.46 -14.71
CA ASN A 108 -8.86 -1.76 -14.96
C ASN A 108 -8.98 -0.42 -14.21
N ASN A 109 -7.94 0.01 -13.49
CA ASN A 109 -7.89 1.22 -12.68
C ASN A 109 -9.03 1.34 -11.65
N VAL A 110 -9.45 0.20 -11.09
CA VAL A 110 -10.46 0.17 -10.02
C VAL A 110 -9.77 0.15 -8.66
N PHE A 111 -10.12 1.11 -7.80
CA PHE A 111 -9.73 1.18 -6.40
C PHE A 111 -10.82 0.55 -5.52
N TYR A 112 -10.53 -0.64 -5.02
CA TYR A 112 -11.36 -1.34 -4.04
C TYR A 112 -10.97 -0.86 -2.63
N ARG A 113 -11.79 0.02 -2.06
CA ARG A 113 -11.57 0.62 -0.73
C ARG A 113 -12.43 -0.04 0.32
N PHE A 114 -11.92 -0.17 1.54
CA PHE A 114 -12.71 -0.69 2.67
C PHE A 114 -13.85 0.28 3.05
N ALA A 115 -14.87 -0.24 3.74
CA ALA A 115 -16.09 0.51 4.05
C ALA A 115 -15.84 1.74 4.94
N ASP A 116 -14.94 1.61 5.91
CA ASP A 116 -14.46 2.66 6.82
C ASP A 116 -13.67 3.76 6.10
N PHE A 117 -13.21 3.49 4.88
CA PHE A 117 -12.53 4.45 4.00
C PHE A 117 -13.37 4.84 2.78
N SER A 118 -14.71 4.76 2.87
CA SER A 118 -15.64 5.13 1.79
C SER A 118 -15.52 6.58 1.28
N HIS A 119 -14.90 7.47 2.05
CA HIS A 119 -14.61 8.85 1.66
C HIS A 119 -13.27 9.01 0.91
N VAL A 120 -12.38 8.00 0.99
CA VAL A 120 -11.04 8.05 0.40
C VAL A 120 -11.12 7.84 -1.12
N THR A 121 -10.54 8.76 -1.88
CA THR A 121 -10.40 8.65 -3.34
C THR A 121 -8.93 8.71 -3.73
N PHE A 122 -8.56 8.00 -4.79
CA PHE A 122 -7.22 8.08 -5.36
C PHE A 122 -7.28 8.58 -6.82
N PRO A 123 -6.53 9.63 -7.19
CA PRO A 123 -6.58 10.21 -8.53
C PRO A 123 -6.40 9.16 -9.64
N GLY A 124 -7.16 9.30 -10.73
CA GLY A 124 -7.07 8.39 -11.89
C GLY A 124 -7.70 7.01 -11.69
N THR A 125 -8.47 6.79 -10.62
CA THR A 125 -9.13 5.51 -10.34
C THR A 125 -10.66 5.64 -10.24
N THR A 126 -11.36 4.59 -10.62
CA THR A 126 -12.79 4.39 -10.28
C THR A 126 -12.87 3.71 -8.92
N ALA A 127 -13.59 4.28 -7.96
CA ALA A 127 -13.68 3.73 -6.61
C ALA A 127 -14.87 2.77 -6.44
N VAL A 128 -14.61 1.61 -5.84
CA VAL A 128 -15.62 0.63 -5.40
C VAL A 128 -15.46 0.43 -3.90
N THR A 129 -16.53 0.66 -3.14
CA THR A 129 -16.53 0.45 -1.70
C THR A 129 -16.87 -1.01 -1.39
N LEU A 130 -15.98 -1.69 -0.67
CA LEU A 130 -16.18 -3.05 -0.19
C LEU A 130 -17.16 -3.07 1.00
N SER A 131 -17.86 -4.19 1.18
CA SER A 131 -18.86 -4.39 2.23
C SER A 131 -18.30 -4.51 3.64
N GLY A 132 -16.99 -4.71 3.80
CA GLY A 132 -16.31 -4.88 5.09
C GLY A 132 -15.32 -3.75 5.38
N ASP A 133 -15.12 -3.46 6.66
CA ASP A 133 -14.09 -2.55 7.15
C ASP A 133 -12.67 -3.16 7.10
N SER A 134 -11.66 -2.31 7.30
CA SER A 134 -10.25 -2.67 7.28
C SER A 134 -9.73 -3.38 8.55
N SER A 135 -10.57 -3.52 9.59
CA SER A 135 -10.12 -4.01 10.89
C SER A 135 -9.67 -5.46 10.84
N TYR A 136 -8.65 -5.80 11.64
CA TYR A 136 -8.20 -7.19 11.76
C TYR A 136 -9.29 -8.15 12.28
N THR A 137 -10.26 -7.64 13.04
CA THR A 137 -11.41 -8.44 13.50
C THR A 137 -12.27 -8.87 12.31
N THR A 138 -12.65 -7.92 11.45
CA THR A 138 -13.44 -8.20 10.24
C THR A 138 -12.65 -9.06 9.26
N LEU A 139 -11.39 -8.71 8.99
CA LEU A 139 -10.55 -9.46 8.06
C LEU A 139 -10.34 -10.91 8.51
N GLN A 140 -10.01 -11.18 9.78
CA GLN A 140 -9.83 -12.55 10.29
C GLN A 140 -11.14 -13.35 10.25
N ARG A 141 -12.26 -12.72 10.63
CA ARG A 141 -13.59 -13.35 10.60
C ARG A 141 -13.98 -13.77 9.19
N VAL A 142 -13.83 -12.87 8.21
CA VAL A 142 -14.18 -13.15 6.81
C VAL A 142 -13.18 -14.10 6.16
N ALA A 143 -11.89 -13.98 6.48
CA ALA A 143 -10.84 -14.87 5.98
C ALA A 143 -10.93 -16.28 6.56
N GLY A 144 -11.63 -16.46 7.70
CA GLY A 144 -11.70 -17.73 8.43
C GLY A 144 -10.34 -18.19 8.97
N ILE A 145 -9.40 -17.25 9.20
CA ILE A 145 -8.06 -17.52 9.73
C ILE A 145 -7.65 -16.44 10.74
N SER A 146 -6.86 -16.83 11.74
CA SER A 146 -6.20 -15.90 12.67
C SER A 146 -4.87 -15.42 12.09
N ARG A 147 -4.42 -14.23 12.51
CA ARG A 147 -3.05 -13.74 12.24
C ARG A 147 -2.01 -14.56 12.99
N THR A 148 -2.33 -15.02 14.19
CA THR A 148 -1.43 -15.87 14.97
C THR A 148 -1.26 -17.20 14.26
N GLY A 149 -0.02 -17.54 13.87
CA GLY A 149 0.27 -18.74 13.08
C GLY A 149 0.00 -18.60 11.58
N MET A 150 -0.36 -17.40 11.09
CA MET A 150 -0.52 -17.17 9.65
C MET A 150 0.82 -17.33 8.94
N GLN A 151 0.88 -18.28 8.00
CA GLN A 151 2.05 -18.49 7.16
C GLN A 151 2.02 -17.54 5.96
N ILE A 152 3.16 -16.88 5.72
CA ILE A 152 3.38 -16.01 4.58
C ILE A 152 4.74 -16.38 3.96
N ASN A 153 4.69 -16.84 2.72
CA ASN A 153 5.83 -17.12 1.85
C ASN A 153 5.52 -16.61 0.43
N ARG A 154 6.50 -16.73 -0.48
CA ARG A 154 6.35 -16.26 -1.87
C ARG A 154 5.11 -16.87 -2.55
N HIS A 155 4.91 -18.19 -2.44
CA HIS A 155 3.75 -18.88 -3.01
C HIS A 155 2.43 -18.26 -2.53
N SER A 156 2.28 -18.06 -1.21
CA SER A 156 1.07 -17.48 -0.63
C SER A 156 0.82 -16.02 -1.05
N LEU A 157 1.87 -15.25 -1.34
CA LEU A 157 1.75 -13.89 -1.88
C LEU A 157 1.35 -13.91 -3.36
N THR A 158 1.85 -14.87 -4.14
CA THR A 158 1.40 -15.09 -5.52
C THR A 158 -0.09 -15.43 -5.56
N THR A 159 -0.57 -16.36 -4.74
CA THR A 159 -2.01 -16.66 -4.62
C THR A 159 -2.80 -15.42 -4.20
N SER A 160 -2.31 -14.70 -3.19
CA SER A 160 -2.98 -13.49 -2.69
C SER A 160 -3.07 -12.40 -3.76
N TYR A 161 -2.04 -12.24 -4.59
CA TYR A 161 -2.06 -11.33 -5.72
C TYR A 161 -3.15 -11.71 -6.73
N LEU A 162 -3.20 -13.00 -7.12
CA LEU A 162 -4.17 -13.51 -8.07
C LEU A 162 -5.61 -13.35 -7.57
N ASP A 163 -5.85 -13.61 -6.28
CA ASP A 163 -7.15 -13.40 -5.62
C ASP A 163 -7.60 -11.94 -5.68
N LEU A 164 -6.68 -10.98 -5.46
CA LEU A 164 -7.00 -9.55 -5.54
C LEU A 164 -7.21 -9.08 -6.99
N MET A 165 -6.42 -9.58 -7.94
CA MET A 165 -6.52 -9.17 -9.35
C MET A 165 -7.72 -9.78 -10.07
N SER A 166 -8.18 -10.95 -9.66
CA SER A 166 -9.40 -11.58 -10.19
C SER A 166 -10.69 -11.08 -9.51
N HIS A 167 -10.56 -10.31 -8.42
CA HIS A 167 -11.70 -9.79 -7.70
C HIS A 167 -12.50 -8.76 -8.52
N SER A 168 -13.82 -8.85 -8.40
CA SER A 168 -14.78 -7.86 -8.85
C SER A 168 -15.99 -7.83 -7.92
N GLY A 169 -16.72 -6.71 -7.94
CA GLY A 169 -17.90 -6.50 -7.10
C GLY A 169 -17.60 -5.76 -5.80
N THR A 170 -18.60 -5.71 -4.92
CA THR A 170 -18.58 -4.91 -3.67
C THR A 170 -18.39 -5.77 -2.42
N SER A 171 -18.46 -7.10 -2.52
CA SER A 171 -18.36 -7.97 -1.35
C SER A 171 -16.92 -8.19 -0.93
N LEU A 172 -16.60 -7.99 0.36
CA LEU A 172 -15.35 -8.47 0.94
C LEU A 172 -15.40 -10.01 1.02
N THR A 173 -14.83 -10.71 0.05
CA THR A 173 -14.82 -12.17 0.01
C THR A 173 -13.73 -12.76 0.92
N GLN A 174 -13.85 -14.06 1.23
CA GLN A 174 -12.84 -14.79 2.01
C GLN A 174 -11.44 -14.70 1.38
N SER A 175 -11.33 -14.84 0.05
CA SER A 175 -10.04 -14.76 -0.66
C SER A 175 -9.43 -13.36 -0.58
N VAL A 176 -10.23 -12.31 -0.78
CA VAL A 176 -9.76 -10.92 -0.63
C VAL A 176 -9.31 -10.64 0.81
N ALA A 177 -10.08 -11.07 1.80
CA ALA A 177 -9.71 -10.88 3.21
C ALA A 177 -8.41 -11.61 3.57
N ARG A 178 -8.20 -12.85 3.11
CA ARG A 178 -6.94 -13.60 3.28
C ARG A 178 -5.77 -12.88 2.61
N ALA A 179 -5.95 -12.44 1.39
CA ALA A 179 -4.92 -11.72 0.64
C ALA A 179 -4.52 -10.41 1.33
N MET A 180 -5.51 -9.62 1.77
CA MET A 180 -5.27 -8.38 2.50
C MET A 180 -4.56 -8.62 3.83
N LEU A 181 -4.92 -9.66 4.60
CA LEU A 181 -4.18 -9.99 5.84
C LEU A 181 -2.70 -10.23 5.58
N ARG A 182 -2.35 -10.96 4.51
CA ARG A 182 -0.96 -11.22 4.14
C ARG A 182 -0.26 -9.93 3.69
N PHE A 183 -0.82 -9.22 2.72
CA PHE A 183 -0.20 -8.00 2.18
C PHE A 183 -0.06 -6.90 3.23
N VAL A 184 -1.06 -6.66 4.08
CA VAL A 184 -0.96 -5.67 5.16
C VAL A 184 0.19 -6.03 6.12
N THR A 185 0.37 -7.33 6.41
CA THR A 185 1.46 -7.80 7.30
C THR A 185 2.85 -7.53 6.70
N VAL A 186 3.03 -7.79 5.41
CA VAL A 186 4.34 -7.60 4.73
C VAL A 186 4.54 -6.19 4.16
N THR A 187 3.58 -5.28 4.36
CA THR A 187 3.70 -3.88 3.91
C THR A 187 3.63 -2.94 5.11
N ALA A 188 2.42 -2.59 5.57
CA ALA A 188 2.19 -1.65 6.65
C ALA A 188 2.80 -2.12 7.98
N GLU A 189 2.60 -3.38 8.36
CA GLU A 189 3.17 -3.90 9.62
C GLU A 189 4.69 -4.05 9.54
N ALA A 190 5.22 -4.47 8.39
CA ALA A 190 6.66 -4.49 8.16
C ALA A 190 7.26 -3.07 8.20
N LEU A 191 6.59 -2.05 7.66
CA LEU A 191 7.02 -0.65 7.75
C LEU A 191 7.10 -0.18 9.21
N ARG A 192 6.08 -0.48 10.03
CA ARG A 192 6.06 -0.14 11.47
C ARG A 192 7.12 -0.91 12.26
N PHE A 193 7.29 -2.19 11.98
CA PHE A 193 8.08 -3.10 12.82
C PHE A 193 9.21 -3.78 12.06
N ARG A 194 10.46 -3.39 12.38
CA ARG A 194 11.67 -4.06 11.88
C ARG A 194 11.70 -5.56 12.23
N GLN A 195 11.03 -5.99 13.30
CA GLN A 195 10.91 -7.40 13.67
C GLN A 195 10.12 -8.21 12.63
N ILE A 196 8.99 -7.70 12.15
CA ILE A 196 8.17 -8.38 11.13
C ILE A 196 8.94 -8.42 9.81
N GLN A 197 9.57 -7.31 9.41
CA GLN A 197 10.45 -7.29 8.24
C GLN A 197 11.55 -8.37 8.33
N ARG A 198 12.23 -8.47 9.46
CA ARG A 198 13.32 -9.44 9.67
C ARG A 198 12.84 -10.89 9.60
N GLY A 199 11.68 -11.19 10.18
CA GLY A 199 11.12 -12.55 10.17
C GLY A 199 10.62 -12.95 8.79
N PHE A 200 9.96 -12.05 8.07
CA PHE A 200 9.42 -12.34 6.74
C PHE A 200 10.49 -12.39 5.65
N ARG A 201 11.47 -11.48 5.64
CA ARG A 201 12.40 -11.33 4.51
C ARG A 201 13.17 -12.63 4.18
N THR A 202 13.40 -13.51 5.16
CA THR A 202 14.13 -14.76 4.94
C THR A 202 13.38 -15.71 4.01
N THR A 203 12.05 -15.62 3.94
CA THR A 203 11.23 -16.44 3.03
C THR A 203 11.26 -15.96 1.58
N LEU A 204 11.94 -14.83 1.29
CA LEU A 204 12.06 -14.31 -0.07
C LEU A 204 13.28 -14.86 -0.80
N ASP A 205 14.33 -15.19 -0.06
CA ASP A 205 15.56 -15.80 -0.59
C ASP A 205 15.49 -17.33 -0.54
N ASP A 206 14.57 -17.89 0.25
CA ASP A 206 14.37 -19.33 0.36
C ASP A 206 13.47 -19.82 -0.79
N LEU A 207 14.11 -20.40 -1.81
CA LEU A 207 13.45 -20.98 -3.00
C LEU A 207 12.77 -22.32 -2.72
N SER A 208 12.79 -22.82 -1.47
CA SER A 208 12.33 -24.16 -1.12
C SER A 208 10.86 -24.26 -0.65
N GLY A 209 10.05 -23.22 -0.88
CA GLY A 209 8.63 -23.16 -0.48
C GLY A 209 7.64 -23.65 -1.53
#